data_AF-A0A6V7RLD5-F1
#
_entry.id   AF-A0A6V7RLD5-F1
#
_cell.length_a   1.000
_cell.length_b   1.000
_cell.length_c   1.000
_cell.angle_alpha   90.00
_cell.angle_beta   90.00
_cell.angle_gamma   90.00
#
_symmetry.space_group_name_H-M   'P 1'
#
loop_
_entity.id
_entity.type
_entity.pdbx_description
1 polymer ?
#
loop_
_entity_poly.entity_id
_entity_poly.type
_entity_poly.pdbx_seq_one_letter_code
_entity_poly.pdbx_strand_id
1 'polypeptide(L)'
;MDRKAFTKVIQSKFKIIRTEAGYTQDSMSQTVGLSKKTLVQIEKERVIPNWTTCVSICALFRDSDTLTSTFGGDPLELAQVLSRGNAFYPDYLKESLYWETVKEKEGWTLQKNKMNDLHRVLNPENRPVHASYLERQSTTYFKQKIKE
;
A
#
# COMPACT_ATOMS: atom_id res chain seq x y z
N MET A 1 8.40 -3.88 20.07
CA MET A 1 8.29 -5.07 19.20
C MET A 1 9.63 -5.25 18.47
N ASP A 2 10.07 -6.49 18.21
CA ASP A 2 11.25 -6.77 17.36
C ASP A 2 10.84 -7.38 16.01
N ARG A 3 11.79 -7.57 15.08
CA ARG A 3 11.49 -8.14 13.75
C ARG A 3 10.88 -9.55 13.82
N LYS A 4 11.28 -10.38 14.80
CA LYS A 4 10.76 -11.76 14.93
C LYS A 4 9.29 -11.73 15.36
N ALA A 5 8.96 -10.97 16.39
CA ALA A 5 7.58 -10.76 16.82
C ALA A 5 6.72 -10.17 15.71
N PHE A 6 7.24 -9.19 14.97
CA PHE A 6 6.56 -8.60 13.82
C PHE A 6 6.20 -9.64 12.75
N THR A 7 7.16 -10.47 12.31
CA THR A 7 6.90 -11.51 11.29
C THR A 7 5.85 -12.54 11.72
N LYS A 8 5.82 -12.91 13.02
CA LYS A 8 4.81 -13.81 13.58
C LYS A 8 3.42 -13.18 13.61
N VAL A 9 3.32 -11.90 13.93
CA VAL A 9 2.04 -11.16 13.89
C VAL A 9 1.52 -11.07 12.45
N ILE A 10 2.38 -10.76 11.48
CA ILE A 10 1.99 -10.77 10.07
C ILE A 10 1.50 -12.16 9.63
N GLN A 11 2.19 -13.24 10.06
CA GLN A 11 1.78 -14.62 9.75
C GLN A 11 0.33 -14.91 10.18
N SER A 12 -0.02 -14.58 11.43
CA SER A 12 -1.37 -14.86 11.95
C SER A 12 -2.47 -14.00 11.32
N LYS A 13 -2.11 -12.83 10.79
CA LYS A 13 -3.04 -11.93 10.07
C LYS A 13 -3.09 -12.16 8.56
N PHE A 14 -2.17 -12.95 8.01
CA PHE A 14 -1.96 -13.07 6.56
C PHE A 14 -3.25 -13.41 5.79
N LYS A 15 -4.01 -14.39 6.29
CA LYS A 15 -5.28 -14.81 5.68
C LYS A 15 -6.34 -13.72 5.75
N ILE A 16 -6.43 -13.02 6.87
CA ILE A 16 -7.43 -11.97 7.12
C ILE A 16 -7.17 -10.81 6.14
N ILE A 17 -5.92 -10.33 6.06
CA ILE A 17 -5.49 -9.28 5.14
C ILE A 17 -5.85 -9.63 3.70
N ARG A 18 -5.60 -10.88 3.29
CA ARG A 18 -5.95 -11.35 1.95
C ARG A 18 -7.46 -11.27 1.68
N THR A 19 -8.26 -11.79 2.61
CA THR A 19 -9.72 -11.85 2.43
C THR A 19 -10.36 -10.46 2.50
N GLU A 20 -9.84 -9.57 3.35
CA GLU A 20 -10.25 -8.17 3.46
C GLU A 20 -10.05 -7.44 2.13
N ALA A 21 -8.90 -7.63 1.49
CA ALA A 21 -8.63 -7.05 0.18
C ALA A 21 -9.37 -7.76 -0.99
N GLY A 22 -10.13 -8.82 -0.73
CA GLY A 22 -10.89 -9.56 -1.74
C GLY A 22 -10.06 -10.50 -2.62
N TYR A 23 -8.83 -10.84 -2.21
CA TYR A 23 -7.93 -11.67 -3.03
C TYR A 23 -8.15 -13.17 -2.81
N THR A 24 -8.08 -13.93 -3.89
CA THR A 24 -7.87 -15.39 -3.83
C THR A 24 -6.43 -15.71 -3.44
N GLN A 25 -6.15 -16.94 -3.00
CA GLN A 25 -4.77 -17.38 -2.75
C GLN A 25 -3.87 -17.24 -3.99
N ASP A 26 -4.43 -17.51 -5.19
CA ASP A 26 -3.70 -17.37 -6.44
C ASP A 26 -3.36 -15.90 -6.74
N SER A 27 -4.35 -15.02 -6.73
CA SER A 27 -4.14 -13.58 -7.01
C SER A 27 -3.22 -12.92 -5.99
N MET A 28 -3.35 -13.24 -4.69
CA MET A 28 -2.42 -12.71 -3.69
C MET A 28 -1.01 -13.26 -3.90
N SER A 29 -0.86 -14.54 -4.21
CA SER A 29 0.47 -15.14 -4.44
C SER A 29 1.22 -14.44 -5.57
N GLN A 30 0.54 -14.09 -6.66
CA GLN A 30 1.10 -13.29 -7.75
C GLN A 30 1.44 -11.87 -7.29
N THR A 31 0.53 -11.23 -6.54
CA THR A 31 0.68 -9.85 -6.05
C THR A 31 1.89 -9.69 -5.12
N VAL A 32 2.11 -10.63 -4.20
CA VAL A 32 3.21 -10.55 -3.22
C VAL A 32 4.50 -11.24 -3.68
N GLY A 33 4.48 -11.92 -4.83
CA GLY A 33 5.63 -12.65 -5.36
C GLY A 33 5.95 -13.96 -4.61
N LEU A 34 4.92 -14.71 -4.21
CA LEU A 34 5.05 -16.02 -3.56
C LEU A 34 4.49 -17.14 -4.43
N SER A 35 4.93 -18.38 -4.19
CA SER A 35 4.18 -19.53 -4.70
C SER A 35 2.86 -19.69 -3.91
N LYS A 36 1.79 -20.14 -4.57
CA LYS A 36 0.53 -20.50 -3.89
C LYS A 36 0.77 -21.47 -2.73
N LYS A 37 1.65 -22.46 -2.92
CA LYS A 37 2.00 -23.44 -1.88
C LYS A 37 2.58 -22.74 -0.64
N THR A 38 3.53 -21.82 -0.83
CA THR A 38 4.14 -21.05 0.27
C THR A 38 3.10 -20.22 0.98
N LEU A 39 2.26 -19.50 0.24
CA LEU A 39 1.17 -18.70 0.80
C LEU A 39 0.23 -19.56 1.67
N VAL A 40 -0.19 -20.72 1.17
CA VAL A 40 -1.04 -21.67 1.92
C VAL A 40 -0.35 -22.15 3.20
N GLN A 41 0.97 -22.41 3.17
CA GLN A 41 1.69 -22.82 4.39
C GLN A 41 1.79 -21.68 5.41
N ILE A 42 1.93 -20.42 4.95
CA ILE A 42 1.92 -19.23 5.82
C ILE A 42 0.55 -19.09 6.49
N GLU A 43 -0.54 -19.17 5.72
CA GLU A 43 -1.91 -19.05 6.26
C GLU A 43 -2.29 -20.19 7.22
N LYS A 44 -1.64 -21.35 7.09
CA LYS A 44 -1.77 -22.48 8.02
C LYS A 44 -0.81 -22.38 9.21
N GLU A 45 -0.07 -21.27 9.32
CA GLU A 45 0.94 -20.99 10.35
C GLU A 45 2.08 -22.02 10.42
N ARG A 46 2.29 -22.81 9.36
CA ARG A 46 3.36 -23.83 9.29
C ARG A 46 4.71 -23.26 8.87
N VAL A 47 4.69 -22.13 8.19
CA VAL A 47 5.88 -21.42 7.70
C VAL A 47 5.74 -19.95 8.08
N ILE A 48 6.76 -19.40 8.73
CA ILE A 48 6.84 -17.97 9.04
C ILE A 48 7.26 -17.24 7.74
N PRO A 49 6.53 -16.19 7.31
CA PRO A 49 6.95 -15.39 6.16
C PRO A 49 8.28 -14.71 6.46
N ASN A 50 9.16 -14.65 5.45
CA ASN A 50 10.43 -13.95 5.61
C ASN A 50 10.22 -12.42 5.73
N TRP A 51 11.27 -11.71 6.12
CA TRP A 51 11.20 -10.26 6.31
C TRP A 51 10.72 -9.51 5.05
N THR A 52 11.25 -9.88 3.88
CA THR A 52 10.88 -9.24 2.60
C THR A 52 9.40 -9.41 2.27
N THR A 53 8.83 -10.60 2.50
CA THR A 53 7.39 -10.85 2.35
C THR A 53 6.58 -9.97 3.28
N CYS A 54 7.00 -9.84 4.55
CA CYS A 54 6.30 -8.99 5.50
C CYS A 54 6.32 -7.52 5.07
N VAL A 55 7.46 -7.03 4.57
CA VAL A 55 7.58 -5.67 4.02
C VAL A 55 6.68 -5.50 2.80
N SER A 56 6.64 -6.47 1.86
CA SER A 56 5.74 -6.43 0.71
C SER A 56 4.27 -6.37 1.13
N ILE A 57 3.87 -7.14 2.14
CA ILE A 57 2.51 -7.09 2.69
C ILE A 57 2.19 -5.69 3.22
N CYS A 58 3.08 -5.11 4.01
CA CYS A 58 2.87 -3.79 4.60
C CYS A 58 2.83 -2.67 3.54
N ALA A 59 3.60 -2.82 2.46
CA ALA A 59 3.63 -1.83 1.38
C ALA A 59 2.42 -1.92 0.46
N LEU A 60 2.00 -3.13 0.08
CA LEU A 60 0.92 -3.36 -0.90
C LEU A 60 -0.48 -3.30 -0.30
N PHE A 61 -0.63 -3.60 0.99
CA PHE A 61 -1.90 -3.58 1.72
C PHE A 61 -1.88 -2.53 2.84
N ARG A 62 -1.21 -1.40 2.61
CA ARG A 62 -1.01 -0.34 3.61
C ARG A 62 -2.32 0.29 4.09
N ASP A 63 -3.37 0.20 3.26
CA ASP A 63 -4.75 0.61 3.53
C ASP A 63 -5.57 -0.43 4.30
N SER A 64 -4.98 -1.57 4.69
CA SER A 64 -5.69 -2.60 5.45
C SER A 64 -6.00 -2.15 6.88
N ASP A 65 -7.28 -2.26 7.25
CA ASP A 65 -7.78 -2.02 8.61
C ASP A 65 -7.21 -3.07 9.58
N THR A 66 -7.08 -4.33 9.14
CA THR A 66 -6.45 -5.38 9.96
C THR A 66 -5.01 -5.03 10.30
N LEU A 67 -4.21 -4.55 9.34
CA LEU A 67 -2.83 -4.15 9.61
C LEU A 67 -2.79 -2.91 10.51
N THR A 68 -3.59 -1.90 10.19
CA THR A 68 -3.63 -0.63 10.93
C THR A 68 -4.00 -0.85 12.39
N SER A 69 -5.08 -1.60 12.65
CA SER A 69 -5.51 -1.92 14.02
C SER A 69 -4.54 -2.84 14.77
N THR A 70 -3.88 -3.77 14.06
CA THR A 70 -2.91 -4.69 14.67
C THR A 70 -1.64 -3.97 15.15
N PHE A 71 -1.18 -2.97 14.39
CA PHE A 71 0.06 -2.25 14.70
C PHE A 71 -0.15 -0.86 15.30
N GLY A 72 -1.40 -0.39 15.40
CA GLY A 72 -1.73 0.92 15.95
C GLY A 72 -1.32 2.09 15.05
N GLY A 73 -1.33 1.90 13.73
CA GLY A 73 -0.89 2.89 12.76
C GLY A 73 -0.38 2.28 11.47
N ASP A 74 0.43 3.04 10.73
CA ASP A 74 0.96 2.63 9.43
C ASP A 74 1.93 1.42 9.56
N PRO A 75 1.59 0.26 8.98
CA PRO A 75 2.44 -0.92 9.08
C PRO A 75 3.80 -0.75 8.39
N LEU A 76 3.88 0.07 7.33
CA LEU A 76 5.12 0.30 6.59
C LEU A 76 6.08 1.21 7.37
N GLU A 77 5.54 2.19 8.10
CA GLU A 77 6.32 3.02 9.02
C GLU A 77 7.00 2.17 10.09
N LEU A 78 6.23 1.29 10.74
CA LEU A 78 6.77 0.37 11.73
C LEU A 78 7.85 -0.55 11.12
N ALA A 79 7.61 -1.08 9.92
CA ALA A 79 8.60 -1.91 9.23
C ALA A 79 9.91 -1.14 8.97
N GLN A 80 9.85 0.15 8.62
CA GLN A 80 11.04 0.98 8.44
C GLN A 80 11.79 1.20 9.77
N VAL A 81 11.08 1.55 10.85
CA VAL A 81 11.71 1.75 12.17
C VAL A 81 12.36 0.46 12.67
N LEU A 82 11.70 -0.69 12.53
CA LEU A 82 12.28 -2.00 12.86
C LEU A 82 13.47 -2.37 11.97
N SER A 83 13.56 -1.78 10.76
CA SER A 83 14.65 -2.05 9.82
C SER A 83 15.89 -1.22 10.11
N ARG A 84 15.71 0.11 10.23
CA ARG A 84 16.80 1.11 10.22
C ARG A 84 16.75 2.11 11.38
N GLY A 85 15.87 1.91 12.36
CA GLY A 85 15.73 2.77 13.54
C GLY A 85 14.94 4.05 13.33
N ASN A 86 14.53 4.35 12.09
CA ASN A 86 13.72 5.51 11.74
C ASN A 86 12.82 5.25 10.52
N ALA A 87 11.79 6.06 10.38
CA ALA A 87 10.94 6.09 9.19
C ALA A 87 11.20 7.38 8.41
N PHE A 88 11.04 7.29 7.08
CA PHE A 88 11.08 8.44 6.20
C PHE A 88 9.79 8.47 5.39
N TYR A 89 9.26 9.67 5.20
CA TYR A 89 8.09 9.91 4.37
C TYR A 89 8.53 10.50 3.03
N PRO A 90 7.77 10.27 1.95
CA PRO A 90 8.10 10.86 0.65
C PRO A 90 8.11 12.39 0.72
N ASP A 91 9.11 12.99 0.06
CA ASP A 91 9.17 14.43 -0.16
C ASP A 91 8.41 14.78 -1.45
N TYR A 92 7.12 15.05 -1.29
CA TYR A 92 6.22 15.34 -2.42
C TYR A 92 6.59 16.63 -3.16
N LEU A 93 7.30 17.57 -2.54
CA LEU A 93 7.77 18.79 -3.21
C LEU A 93 8.85 18.45 -4.22
N LYS A 94 9.83 17.62 -3.84
CA LYS A 94 10.88 17.16 -4.75
C LYS A 94 10.32 16.36 -5.92
N GLU A 95 9.28 15.58 -5.69
CA GLU A 95 8.63 14.78 -6.74
C GLU A 95 7.87 15.64 -7.76
N SER A 96 7.38 16.83 -7.38
CA SER A 96 6.50 17.67 -8.22
C SER A 96 7.04 17.93 -9.63
N LEU A 97 8.37 17.94 -9.79
CA LEU A 97 9.06 18.07 -11.08
C LEU A 97 8.70 16.97 -12.09
N TYR A 98 8.31 15.78 -11.62
CA TYR A 98 7.96 14.63 -12.45
C TYR A 98 6.46 14.51 -12.73
N TRP A 99 5.64 15.44 -12.24
CA TRP A 99 4.19 15.40 -12.37
C TRP A 99 3.67 16.61 -13.13
N GLU A 100 2.69 16.37 -14.00
CA GLU A 100 1.93 17.41 -14.69
C GLU A 100 0.49 17.42 -14.17
N THR A 101 -0.04 18.60 -13.85
CA THR A 101 -1.43 18.74 -13.43
C THR A 101 -2.33 18.61 -14.64
N VAL A 102 -3.23 17.63 -14.60
CA VAL A 102 -4.24 17.39 -15.63
C VAL A 102 -5.52 18.17 -15.31
N LYS A 103 -5.95 18.15 -14.04
CA LYS A 103 -7.12 18.88 -13.54
C LYS A 103 -6.93 19.28 -12.09
N GLU A 104 -7.52 20.39 -11.71
CA GLU A 104 -7.54 20.87 -10.33
C GLU A 104 -8.90 21.49 -10.03
N LYS A 105 -9.50 21.15 -8.89
CA LYS A 105 -10.77 21.71 -8.42
C LYS A 105 -10.93 21.48 -6.93
N GLU A 106 -11.34 22.50 -6.18
CA GLU A 106 -11.66 22.40 -4.74
C GLU A 106 -10.49 21.81 -3.90
N GLY A 107 -9.25 22.18 -4.25
CA GLY A 107 -8.04 21.67 -3.59
C GLY A 107 -7.62 20.26 -4.01
N TRP A 108 -8.49 19.50 -4.69
CA TRP A 108 -8.12 18.22 -5.28
C TRP A 108 -7.35 18.42 -6.58
N THR A 109 -6.32 17.60 -6.80
CA THR A 109 -5.50 17.66 -8.01
C THR A 109 -5.37 16.29 -8.66
N LEU A 110 -5.71 16.17 -9.94
CA LEU A 110 -5.37 15.02 -10.77
C LEU A 110 -4.08 15.31 -11.52
N GLN A 111 -3.08 14.44 -11.35
CA GLN A 111 -1.77 14.55 -11.99
C GLN A 111 -1.47 13.33 -12.84
N LYS A 112 -0.67 13.53 -13.90
CA LYS A 112 -0.05 12.48 -14.70
C LYS A 112 1.47 12.53 -14.51
N ASN A 113 2.11 11.39 -14.44
CA ASN A 113 3.55 11.33 -14.37
C ASN A 113 4.16 11.59 -15.76
N LYS A 114 5.24 12.38 -15.83
CA LYS A 114 5.90 12.72 -17.11
C LYS A 114 6.78 11.58 -17.64
N MET A 115 7.14 10.62 -16.78
CA MET A 115 8.07 9.54 -17.10
C MET A 115 7.38 8.18 -17.30
N ASN A 116 6.11 8.05 -16.92
CA ASN A 116 5.35 6.80 -17.04
C ASN A 116 3.83 7.09 -17.10
N ASP A 117 3.02 6.05 -17.29
CA ASP A 117 1.57 6.18 -17.45
C ASP A 117 0.79 6.31 -16.12
N LEU A 118 1.47 6.56 -15.00
CA LEU A 118 0.83 6.68 -13.71
C LEU A 118 0.04 7.99 -13.61
N HIS A 119 -1.23 7.86 -13.25
CA HIS A 119 -2.11 8.97 -12.93
C HIS A 119 -2.44 8.92 -11.45
N ARG A 120 -2.25 10.01 -10.72
CA ARG A 120 -2.55 10.08 -9.28
C ARG A 120 -3.49 11.22 -8.93
N VAL A 121 -4.23 11.05 -7.85
CA VAL A 121 -5.09 12.08 -7.26
C VAL A 121 -4.48 12.51 -5.93
N LEU A 122 -4.29 13.81 -5.78
CA LEU A 122 -3.89 14.47 -4.54
C LEU A 122 -5.11 15.07 -3.85
N ASN A 123 -5.13 14.98 -2.53
CA ASN A 123 -6.09 15.66 -1.68
C ASN A 123 -5.70 17.15 -1.45
N PRO A 124 -6.54 17.94 -0.76
CA PRO A 124 -6.24 19.35 -0.47
C PRO A 124 -4.96 19.61 0.33
N GLU A 125 -4.47 18.63 1.10
CA GLU A 125 -3.17 18.70 1.78
C GLU A 125 -1.99 18.31 0.88
N ASN A 126 -2.20 18.22 -0.43
CA ASN A 126 -1.21 17.86 -1.45
C ASN A 126 -0.60 16.46 -1.24
N ARG A 127 -1.35 15.54 -0.64
CA ARG A 127 -0.94 14.14 -0.41
C ARG A 127 -1.57 13.21 -1.44
N PRO A 128 -0.80 12.29 -2.06
CA PRO A 128 -1.37 11.27 -2.91
C PRO A 128 -2.28 10.32 -2.13
N VAL A 129 -3.51 10.16 -2.58
CA VAL A 129 -4.49 9.26 -1.96
C VAL A 129 -5.01 8.18 -2.90
N HIS A 130 -4.79 8.32 -4.20
CA HIS A 130 -5.15 7.32 -5.20
C HIS A 130 -4.20 7.39 -6.39
N ALA A 131 -3.89 6.24 -7.00
CA ALA A 131 -3.14 6.20 -8.25
C ALA A 131 -3.54 4.97 -9.09
N SER A 132 -3.48 5.12 -10.41
CA SER A 132 -3.74 4.06 -11.38
C SER A 132 -3.00 4.33 -12.69
N TYR A 133 -2.66 3.27 -13.41
CA TYR A 133 -2.17 3.37 -14.80
C TYR A 133 -3.30 3.68 -15.79
N LEU A 134 -4.56 3.52 -15.38
CA LEU A 134 -5.73 3.86 -16.20
C LEU A 134 -6.25 5.25 -15.83
N GLU A 135 -6.06 6.23 -16.72
CA GLU A 135 -6.53 7.61 -16.54
C GLU A 135 -8.02 7.68 -16.13
N ARG A 136 -8.85 6.81 -16.73
CA ARG A 136 -10.29 6.75 -16.44
C ARG A 136 -10.58 6.44 -14.98
N GLN A 137 -9.80 5.58 -14.32
CA GLN A 137 -9.99 5.24 -12.91
C GLN A 137 -9.66 6.44 -12.02
N SER A 138 -8.48 7.05 -12.20
CA SER A 138 -8.07 8.24 -11.44
C SER A 138 -9.02 9.43 -11.67
N THR A 139 -9.51 9.62 -12.90
CA THR A 139 -10.52 10.64 -13.22
C THR A 139 -11.87 10.35 -12.54
N THR A 140 -12.28 9.09 -12.44
CA THR A 140 -13.52 8.71 -11.77
C THR A 140 -13.42 8.98 -10.27
N TYR A 141 -12.31 8.59 -9.64
CA TYR A 141 -12.02 8.88 -8.23
C TYR A 141 -11.99 10.39 -7.96
N PHE A 142 -11.28 11.17 -8.79
CA PHE A 142 -11.26 12.62 -8.70
C PHE A 142 -12.67 13.23 -8.76
N LYS A 143 -13.49 12.79 -9.73
CA LYS A 143 -14.87 13.27 -9.89
C LYS A 143 -15.78 12.92 -8.71
N GLN A 144 -15.54 11.81 -8.02
CA GLN A 144 -16.29 11.44 -6.83
C GLN A 144 -15.96 12.40 -5.67
N LYS A 145 -14.69 12.76 -5.51
CA LYS A 145 -14.24 13.61 -4.39
C LYS A 145 -14.63 15.10 -4.49
N ILE A 146 -14.93 15.59 -5.69
CA ILE A 146 -15.41 16.97 -5.93
C ILE A 146 -16.95 17.09 -5.99
N LYS A 147 -17.66 15.96 -5.81
CA LYS A 147 -19.13 15.90 -5.83
C LYS A 147 -19.72 15.65 -4.45
N GLU A 148 -18.90 15.21 -3.51
CA GLU A 148 -19.16 15.22 -2.07
C GLU A 148 -18.89 16.62 -1.52
#